data_AF-L7KLR4-F1
#
_entry.id   AF-L7KLR4-F1
#
_cell.length_a   1.000
_cell.length_b   1.000
_cell.length_c   1.000
_cell.angle_alpha   90.00
_cell.angle_beta   90.00
_cell.angle_gamma   90.00
#
_symmetry.space_group_name_H-M   'P 1'
#
loop_
_entity.id
_entity.type
_entity.pdbx_description
1 polymer ?
#
loop_
_entity_poly.entity_id
_entity_poly.type
_entity_poly.pdbx_seq_one_letter_code
_entity_poly.pdbx_strand_id
1 'polypeptide(L)'
;MALLRLISEHHRAGRSVAVFSRRRRGFHVVEANGITKTFDEFGKYGEYLSKVLKLPPGTVRFSSTHGFKGQESEAVILLSADERNYPSIHPHWFLSTMFGDTIPTITEAGRRLFYVGVSRPKVHLDIVIFGENPSPFWTDAMPAGIKATPWGNIPQVALGAAIASIVELRVYNAQVEHFDVVRSQLKASGFRYHGDEKRWWRHFDVEHFDTQIVLSSPWANEPGIRIEAWHGDATIWQHRGPERRTPTNFNSAW
;
A
#
# COMPACT_ATOMS: atom_id res chain seq x y z
N MET A 1 -5.15 2.97 -9.44
CA MET A 1 -5.68 3.81 -10.54
C MET A 1 -6.59 4.97 -10.12
N ALA A 2 -7.53 4.80 -9.17
CA ALA A 2 -8.50 5.86 -8.84
C ALA A 2 -7.89 7.18 -8.34
N LEU A 3 -7.01 7.10 -7.35
CA LEU A 3 -6.36 8.29 -6.79
C LEU A 3 -5.54 9.08 -7.82
N LEU A 4 -4.83 8.39 -8.72
CA LEU A 4 -4.07 9.04 -9.80
C LEU A 4 -4.98 9.87 -10.73
N ARG A 5 -6.18 9.36 -11.02
CA ARG A 5 -7.17 10.05 -11.88
C ARG A 5 -7.72 11.32 -11.23
N LEU A 6 -8.08 11.24 -9.94
CA LEU A 6 -8.57 12.40 -9.18
C LEU A 6 -7.50 13.50 -9.06
N ILE A 7 -6.27 13.11 -8.68
CA ILE A 7 -5.15 14.06 -8.62
C ILE A 7 -4.91 14.71 -10.00
N SER A 8 -4.93 13.92 -11.07
CA SER A 8 -4.71 14.43 -12.42
C SER A 8 -5.84 15.35 -12.89
N GLU A 9 -7.10 15.08 -12.56
CA GLU A 9 -8.23 15.95 -12.92
C GLU A 9 -8.10 17.32 -12.25
N HIS A 10 -7.87 17.34 -10.93
CA HIS A 10 -7.74 18.59 -10.19
C HIS A 10 -6.52 19.39 -10.64
N HIS A 11 -5.41 18.72 -10.91
CA HIS A 11 -4.21 19.38 -11.43
C HIS A 11 -4.45 20.02 -12.80
N ARG A 12 -5.15 19.32 -13.72
CA ARG A 12 -5.52 19.89 -15.04
C ARG A 12 -6.46 21.08 -14.91
N ALA A 13 -7.30 21.09 -13.89
CA ALA A 13 -8.16 22.23 -13.56
C ALA A 13 -7.43 23.37 -12.82
N GLY A 14 -6.10 23.28 -12.64
CA GLY A 14 -5.29 24.31 -12.00
C GLY A 14 -5.44 24.38 -10.48
N ARG A 15 -6.04 23.36 -9.85
CA ARG A 15 -6.35 23.38 -8.41
C ARG A 15 -5.19 22.84 -7.59
N SER A 16 -4.94 23.46 -6.45
CA SER A 16 -4.11 22.91 -5.38
C SER A 16 -4.78 21.70 -4.72
N VAL A 17 -4.07 20.56 -4.67
CA VAL A 17 -4.64 19.29 -4.19
C VAL A 17 -4.02 18.88 -2.86
N ALA A 18 -4.87 18.54 -1.89
CA ALA A 18 -4.46 17.85 -0.67
C ALA A 18 -5.12 16.47 -0.59
N VAL A 19 -4.33 15.45 -0.33
CA VAL A 19 -4.80 14.07 -0.16
C VAL A 19 -4.65 13.71 1.31
N PHE A 20 -5.76 13.29 1.92
CA PHE A 20 -5.81 12.93 3.33
C PHE A 20 -5.95 11.44 3.52
N SER A 21 -5.16 10.91 4.46
CA SER A 21 -5.42 9.63 5.09
C SER A 21 -5.77 9.82 6.57
N ARG A 22 -6.42 8.82 7.19
CA ARG A 22 -6.60 8.83 8.64
C ARG A 22 -5.27 8.62 9.39
N ARG A 23 -4.40 7.76 8.84
CA ARG A 23 -3.17 7.29 9.46
C ARG A 23 -1.96 7.66 8.60
N ARG A 24 -0.92 8.22 9.24
CA ARG A 24 0.34 8.56 8.58
C ARG A 24 1.14 7.31 8.18
N ARG A 25 1.05 6.26 9.00
CA ARG A 25 1.66 4.95 8.77
C ARG A 25 0.58 3.93 8.47
N GLY A 26 0.86 3.05 7.53
CA GLY A 26 -0.08 2.05 7.03
C GLY A 26 0.38 1.53 5.69
N PHE A 27 -0.21 0.43 5.22
CA PHE A 27 0.11 -0.12 3.92
C PHE A 27 -0.66 0.62 2.84
N HIS A 28 0.06 1.41 2.04
CA HIS A 28 -0.48 2.10 0.87
C HIS A 28 -0.02 1.38 -0.39
N VAL A 29 -0.97 0.96 -1.21
CA VAL A 29 -0.70 0.22 -2.44
C VAL A 29 -1.06 1.09 -3.64
N VAL A 30 -0.21 1.07 -4.65
CA VAL A 30 -0.51 1.63 -5.97
C VAL A 30 -0.18 0.60 -7.02
N GLU A 31 -1.17 0.36 -7.87
CA GLU A 31 -0.97 -0.30 -9.15
C GLU A 31 -0.87 0.76 -10.24
N ALA A 32 0.25 0.74 -10.97
CA ALA A 32 0.58 1.66 -12.06
C ALA A 32 1.34 0.88 -13.14
N ASN A 33 0.84 0.84 -14.38
CA ASN A 33 1.47 0.09 -15.49
C ASN A 33 1.73 -1.40 -15.19
N GLY A 34 0.75 -2.09 -14.58
CA GLY A 34 0.89 -3.50 -14.20
C GLY A 34 1.82 -3.74 -13.00
N ILE A 35 2.36 -2.69 -12.40
CA ILE A 35 3.27 -2.75 -11.26
C ILE A 35 2.53 -2.40 -9.97
N THR A 36 2.61 -3.28 -8.97
CA THR A 36 2.15 -3.01 -7.61
C THR A 36 3.31 -2.59 -6.72
N LYS A 37 3.33 -1.32 -6.27
CA LYS A 37 4.24 -0.83 -5.22
C LYS A 37 3.49 -0.65 -3.89
N THR A 38 4.16 -1.00 -2.79
CA THR A 38 3.64 -0.82 -1.43
C THR A 38 4.53 0.14 -0.65
N PHE A 39 3.91 1.02 0.14
CA PHE A 39 4.57 1.99 0.99
C PHE A 39 4.02 1.86 2.41
N ASP A 40 4.88 2.00 3.41
CA ASP A 40 4.55 1.98 4.84
C ASP A 40 4.29 3.39 5.42
N GLU A 41 4.70 4.42 4.67
CA GLU A 41 4.51 5.82 4.99
C GLU A 41 3.74 6.56 3.89
N PHE A 42 2.72 7.31 4.31
CA PHE A 42 1.84 8.03 3.40
C PHE A 42 2.55 9.15 2.61
N GLY A 43 3.59 9.76 3.19
CA GLY A 43 4.41 10.77 2.52
C GLY A 43 5.16 10.19 1.31
N LYS A 44 5.89 9.07 1.52
CA LYS A 44 6.62 8.35 0.46
C LYS A 44 5.70 7.87 -0.66
N TYR A 45 4.50 7.41 -0.28
CA TYR A 45 3.45 7.08 -1.24
C TYR A 45 3.10 8.29 -2.11
N GLY A 46 2.85 9.44 -1.50
CA GLY A 46 2.54 10.69 -2.20
C GLY A 46 3.65 11.19 -3.11
N GLU A 47 4.90 11.12 -2.67
CA GLU A 47 6.08 11.45 -3.48
C GLU A 47 6.16 10.56 -4.73
N TYR A 48 5.93 9.26 -4.57
CA TYR A 48 5.90 8.32 -5.69
C TYR A 48 4.78 8.66 -6.67
N LEU A 49 3.54 8.89 -6.19
CA LEU A 49 2.43 9.25 -7.08
C LEU A 49 2.68 10.56 -7.82
N SER A 50 3.31 11.54 -7.16
CA SER A 50 3.67 12.82 -7.78
C SER A 50 4.69 12.62 -8.91
N LYS A 51 5.69 11.75 -8.72
CA LYS A 51 6.65 11.36 -9.78
C LYS A 51 5.97 10.63 -10.94
N VAL A 52 5.09 9.68 -10.62
CA VAL A 52 4.31 8.91 -11.61
C VAL A 52 3.47 9.83 -12.50
N LEU A 53 2.90 10.88 -11.92
CA LEU A 53 2.13 11.90 -12.62
C LEU A 53 2.99 13.03 -13.21
N LYS A 54 4.32 12.99 -13.04
CA LYS A 54 5.27 14.03 -13.46
C LYS A 54 4.89 15.44 -12.96
N LEU A 55 4.39 15.52 -11.74
CA LEU A 55 3.96 16.77 -11.12
C LEU A 55 5.17 17.52 -10.54
N PRO A 56 5.19 18.86 -10.64
CA PRO A 56 6.18 19.66 -9.92
C PRO A 56 6.12 19.40 -8.40
N PRO A 57 7.25 19.49 -7.68
CA PRO A 57 7.26 19.38 -6.23
C PRO A 57 6.28 20.36 -5.57
N GLY A 58 5.57 19.91 -4.54
CA GLY A 58 4.60 20.74 -3.80
C GLY A 58 3.23 20.93 -4.46
N THR A 59 3.03 20.44 -5.69
CA THR A 59 1.72 20.50 -6.39
C THR A 59 0.62 19.75 -5.64
N VAL A 60 0.98 18.63 -5.00
CA VAL A 60 0.05 17.79 -4.25
C VAL A 60 0.61 17.57 -2.86
N ARG A 61 -0.21 17.76 -1.83
CA ARG A 61 0.18 17.57 -0.43
C ARG A 61 -0.46 16.31 0.13
N PHE A 62 0.35 15.39 0.61
CA PHE A 62 -0.11 14.18 1.30
C PHE A 62 0.07 14.36 2.80
N SER A 63 -1.01 14.23 3.57
CA SER A 63 -0.96 14.38 5.02
C SER A 63 -1.99 13.51 5.71
N SER A 64 -1.82 13.31 7.02
CA SER A 64 -2.94 12.80 7.82
C SER A 64 -3.97 13.91 8.00
N THR A 65 -5.23 13.53 8.16
CA THR A 65 -6.32 14.50 8.42
C THR A 65 -6.01 15.36 9.65
N HIS A 66 -5.34 14.80 10.66
CA HIS A 66 -4.89 15.53 11.83
C HIS A 66 -3.73 16.49 11.51
N GLY A 67 -2.75 16.07 10.72
CA GLY A 67 -1.58 16.88 10.37
C GLY A 67 -1.92 18.09 9.50
N PHE A 68 -3.11 18.11 8.89
CA PHE A 68 -3.59 19.20 8.05
C PHE A 68 -4.51 20.19 8.78
N LYS A 69 -4.66 20.08 10.10
CA LYS A 69 -5.48 21.01 10.90
C LYS A 69 -4.97 22.45 10.73
N GLY A 70 -5.89 23.39 10.46
CA GLY A 70 -5.57 24.80 10.26
C GLY A 70 -5.04 25.15 8.86
N GLN A 71 -4.94 24.16 7.96
CA GLN A 71 -4.59 24.37 6.55
C GLN A 71 -5.81 24.12 5.67
N GLU A 72 -5.77 24.62 4.44
CA GLU A 72 -6.82 24.47 3.42
C GLU A 72 -6.20 24.20 2.06
N SER A 73 -6.99 23.64 1.14
CA SER A 73 -6.63 23.41 -0.27
C SER A 73 -7.85 23.66 -1.15
N GLU A 74 -7.66 23.98 -2.43
CA GLU A 74 -8.80 24.15 -3.34
C GLU A 74 -9.58 22.85 -3.51
N ALA A 75 -8.85 21.74 -3.67
CA ALA A 75 -9.40 20.41 -3.71
C ALA A 75 -8.81 19.52 -2.60
N VAL A 76 -9.68 18.72 -1.97
CA VAL A 76 -9.32 17.73 -0.96
C VAL A 76 -9.82 16.36 -1.38
N ILE A 77 -8.94 15.38 -1.36
CA ILE A 77 -9.27 13.97 -1.58
C ILE A 77 -9.13 13.23 -0.24
N LEU A 78 -10.25 12.86 0.36
CA LEU A 78 -10.29 12.11 1.61
C LEU A 78 -10.34 10.60 1.34
N LEU A 79 -9.27 9.91 1.69
CA LEU A 79 -9.14 8.46 1.51
C LEU A 79 -9.68 7.67 2.69
N SER A 80 -10.20 6.48 2.38
CA SER A 80 -10.67 5.49 3.35
C SER A 80 -11.71 6.08 4.31
N ALA A 81 -12.70 6.79 3.76
CA ALA A 81 -13.85 7.30 4.51
C ALA A 81 -14.86 6.18 4.85
N ASP A 82 -14.35 5.10 5.43
CA ASP A 82 -15.08 3.86 5.76
C ASP A 82 -15.21 3.69 7.28
N GLU A 83 -16.06 2.73 7.68
CA GLU A 83 -16.35 2.42 9.08
C GLU A 83 -15.11 2.00 9.90
N ARG A 84 -14.03 1.54 9.25
CA ARG A 84 -12.80 1.11 9.93
C ARG A 84 -11.92 2.30 10.32
N ASN A 85 -12.06 3.42 9.62
CA ASN A 85 -11.21 4.60 9.80
C ASN A 85 -11.96 5.75 10.48
N TYR A 86 -13.27 5.81 10.32
CA TYR A 86 -14.13 6.86 10.84
C TYR A 86 -15.43 6.25 11.40
N PRO A 87 -15.54 6.05 12.73
CA PRO A 87 -14.50 6.20 13.75
C PRO A 87 -13.51 5.00 13.77
N SER A 88 -12.22 5.29 13.96
CA SER A 88 -11.22 4.24 14.19
C SER A 88 -11.18 3.84 15.68
N ILE A 89 -12.01 2.88 16.07
CA ILE A 89 -12.03 2.33 17.43
C ILE A 89 -11.04 1.15 17.51
N HIS A 90 -10.05 1.24 18.42
CA HIS A 90 -9.07 0.17 18.59
C HIS A 90 -9.68 -1.03 19.35
N PRO A 91 -9.33 -2.29 19.02
CA PRO A 91 -9.87 -3.46 19.74
C PRO A 91 -9.62 -3.43 21.25
N HIS A 92 -8.52 -2.81 21.67
CA HIS A 92 -8.13 -2.67 23.07
C HIS A 92 -8.52 -1.30 23.67
N TRP A 93 -9.55 -0.62 23.14
CA TRP A 93 -9.99 0.69 23.64
C TRP A 93 -10.40 0.64 25.12
N PHE A 94 -10.82 -0.51 25.63
CA PHE A 94 -11.18 -0.67 27.05
C PHE A 94 -10.04 -0.31 28.00
N LEU A 95 -8.77 -0.38 27.56
CA LEU A 95 -7.62 0.04 28.36
C LEU A 95 -7.58 1.55 28.58
N SER A 96 -8.19 2.36 27.70
CA SER A 96 -8.25 3.82 27.89
C SER A 96 -9.39 4.28 28.79
N THR A 97 -10.27 3.37 29.24
CA THR A 97 -11.32 3.69 30.21
C THR A 97 -10.76 4.21 31.54
N MET A 98 -9.56 3.77 31.93
CA MET A 98 -8.85 4.31 33.11
C MET A 98 -8.52 5.80 32.99
N PHE A 99 -8.51 6.34 31.76
CA PHE A 99 -8.31 7.77 31.46
C PHE A 99 -9.62 8.51 31.14
N GLY A 100 -10.78 7.87 31.35
CA GLY A 100 -12.10 8.47 31.12
C GLY A 100 -12.63 8.35 29.69
N ASP A 101 -11.95 7.58 28.82
CA ASP A 101 -12.46 7.32 27.47
C ASP A 101 -13.63 6.32 27.51
N THR A 102 -14.63 6.58 26.66
CA THR A 102 -15.78 5.72 26.43
C THR A 102 -16.00 5.58 24.92
N ILE A 103 -16.76 4.58 24.47
CA ILE A 103 -17.12 4.46 23.05
C ILE A 103 -17.74 5.78 22.51
N PRO A 104 -18.68 6.43 23.22
CA PRO A 104 -19.19 7.74 22.78
C PRO A 104 -18.12 8.81 22.62
N THR A 105 -17.18 8.96 23.56
CA THR A 105 -16.15 10.01 23.48
C THR A 105 -15.16 9.75 22.34
N ILE A 106 -14.76 8.48 22.13
CA ILE A 106 -13.89 8.08 21.02
C ILE A 106 -14.59 8.31 19.68
N THR A 107 -15.88 7.96 19.60
CA THR A 107 -16.71 8.15 18.41
C THR A 107 -16.81 9.63 18.07
N GLU A 108 -17.08 10.48 19.06
CA GLU A 108 -17.19 11.93 18.88
C GLU A 108 -15.84 12.57 18.47
N ALA A 109 -14.72 12.12 19.05
CA ALA A 109 -13.39 12.54 18.61
C ALA A 109 -13.13 12.13 17.14
N GLY A 110 -13.56 10.93 16.74
CA GLY A 110 -13.54 10.46 15.35
C GLY A 110 -14.39 11.34 14.42
N ARG A 111 -15.60 11.72 14.86
CA ARG A 111 -16.52 12.59 14.12
C ARG A 111 -15.93 13.97 13.89
N ARG A 112 -15.32 14.57 14.91
CA ARG A 112 -14.63 15.87 14.79
C ARG A 112 -13.47 15.82 13.80
N LEU A 113 -12.73 14.72 13.79
CA LEU A 113 -11.64 14.56 12.82
C LEU A 113 -12.17 14.37 11.39
N PHE A 114 -13.25 13.61 11.21
CA PHE A 114 -13.94 13.50 9.93
C PHE A 114 -14.40 14.88 9.44
N TYR A 115 -15.05 15.66 10.33
CA TYR A 115 -15.45 17.04 10.07
C TYR A 115 -14.26 17.92 9.63
N VAL A 116 -13.10 17.78 10.30
CA VAL A 116 -11.88 18.47 9.88
C VAL A 116 -11.55 18.14 8.43
N GLY A 117 -11.53 16.87 8.03
CA GLY A 117 -11.22 16.45 6.67
C GLY A 117 -12.16 17.03 5.62
N VAL A 118 -13.48 16.97 5.86
CA VAL A 118 -14.49 17.45 4.90
C VAL A 118 -14.63 18.97 4.85
N SER A 119 -14.10 19.69 5.84
CA SER A 119 -14.13 21.17 5.91
C SER A 119 -12.86 21.86 5.39
N ARG A 120 -11.80 21.12 5.04
CA ARG A 120 -10.59 21.69 4.43
C ARG A 120 -10.69 22.15 2.96
N PRO A 121 -11.58 21.60 2.11
CA PRO A 121 -11.63 22.03 0.72
C PRO A 121 -12.33 23.38 0.58
N LYS A 122 -11.75 24.26 -0.24
CA LYS A 122 -12.38 25.54 -0.61
C LYS A 122 -13.40 25.38 -1.74
N VAL A 123 -13.17 24.41 -2.63
CA VAL A 123 -13.95 24.27 -3.88
C VAL A 123 -14.43 22.83 -4.08
N HIS A 124 -13.56 21.83 -3.90
CA HIS A 124 -13.90 20.44 -4.23
C HIS A 124 -13.53 19.43 -3.14
N LEU A 125 -14.46 18.53 -2.85
CA LEU A 125 -14.26 17.41 -1.93
C LEU A 125 -14.51 16.11 -2.68
N ASP A 126 -13.45 15.30 -2.83
CA ASP A 126 -13.56 13.91 -3.24
C ASP A 126 -13.51 13.00 -2.00
N ILE A 127 -14.41 12.04 -1.96
CA ILE A 127 -14.44 11.03 -0.89
C ILE A 127 -14.30 9.65 -1.51
N VAL A 128 -13.25 8.94 -1.08
CA VAL A 128 -12.88 7.63 -1.59
C VAL A 128 -13.10 6.58 -0.50
N ILE A 129 -13.91 5.58 -0.84
CA ILE A 129 -14.27 4.46 0.04
C ILE A 129 -13.74 3.19 -0.62
N PHE A 130 -12.92 2.43 0.11
CA PHE A 130 -12.31 1.19 -0.41
C PHE A 130 -13.03 -0.08 0.08
N GLY A 131 -13.82 0.00 1.14
CA GLY A 131 -14.61 -1.10 1.67
C GLY A 131 -16.07 -1.03 1.23
N GLU A 132 -16.84 -2.05 1.60
CA GLU A 132 -18.27 -2.13 1.29
C GLU A 132 -19.10 -1.11 2.09
N ASN A 133 -18.65 -0.80 3.30
CA ASN A 133 -19.38 0.05 4.23
C ASN A 133 -18.77 1.46 4.33
N PRO A 134 -19.52 2.51 3.96
CA PRO A 134 -19.11 3.88 4.22
C PRO A 134 -19.02 4.14 5.73
N SER A 135 -18.26 5.16 6.12
CA SER A 135 -18.29 5.65 7.50
C SER A 135 -19.73 5.99 7.91
N PRO A 136 -20.19 5.67 9.13
CA PRO A 136 -21.48 6.15 9.64
C PRO A 136 -21.56 7.68 9.70
N PHE A 137 -20.43 8.37 9.73
CA PHE A 137 -20.41 9.83 9.66
C PHE A 137 -20.77 10.35 8.26
N TRP A 138 -20.76 9.50 7.24
CA TRP A 138 -21.16 9.85 5.89
C TRP A 138 -22.67 10.03 5.76
N THR A 139 -23.45 9.11 6.35
CA THR A 139 -24.92 9.16 6.33
C THR A 139 -25.46 10.34 7.13
N ASP A 140 -24.84 10.66 8.26
CA ASP A 140 -25.25 11.80 9.11
C ASP A 140 -24.82 13.16 8.52
N ALA A 141 -23.70 13.20 7.79
CA ALA A 141 -23.04 14.45 7.40
C ALA A 141 -23.26 14.85 5.94
N MET A 142 -24.03 14.10 5.16
CA MET A 142 -24.40 14.46 3.77
C MET A 142 -25.13 15.81 3.76
N PRO A 143 -24.47 16.93 3.39
CA PRO A 143 -25.16 18.17 3.15
C PRO A 143 -25.92 18.02 1.83
N ALA A 144 -27.08 18.68 1.72
CA ALA A 144 -27.79 18.84 0.46
C ALA A 144 -26.89 19.59 -0.54
N GLY A 145 -26.08 18.87 -1.32
CA GLY A 145 -25.04 19.47 -2.17
C GLY A 145 -23.96 18.52 -2.68
N ILE A 146 -23.78 17.35 -2.05
CA ILE A 146 -22.85 16.33 -2.57
C ILE A 146 -23.50 15.61 -3.74
N LYS A 147 -22.89 15.71 -4.93
CA LYS A 147 -23.30 14.99 -6.13
C LYS A 147 -22.38 13.80 -6.34
N ALA A 148 -22.96 12.61 -6.47
CA ALA A 148 -22.21 11.45 -6.94
C ALA A 148 -21.78 11.70 -8.39
N THR A 149 -20.47 11.75 -8.64
CA THR A 149 -19.94 11.86 -9.99
C THR A 149 -19.75 10.46 -10.57
N PRO A 150 -20.33 10.16 -11.75
CA PRO A 150 -20.07 8.89 -12.42
C PRO A 150 -18.58 8.70 -12.65
N TRP A 151 -18.04 7.59 -12.16
CA TRP A 151 -16.60 7.29 -12.26
C TRP A 151 -16.09 7.31 -13.71
N GLY A 152 -16.94 6.97 -14.68
CA GLY A 152 -16.60 7.01 -16.11
C GLY A 152 -16.27 8.41 -16.66
N ASN A 153 -16.72 9.48 -15.99
CA ASN A 153 -16.55 10.86 -16.47
C ASN A 153 -15.17 11.44 -16.15
N ILE A 154 -14.40 10.80 -15.25
CA ILE A 154 -13.05 11.25 -14.91
C ILE A 154 -12.10 10.63 -15.95
N PRO A 155 -11.24 11.37 -16.66
CA PRO A 155 -10.36 10.76 -17.65
C PRO A 155 -9.42 9.71 -17.03
N GLN A 156 -9.03 8.68 -17.80
CA GLN A 156 -7.93 7.81 -17.40
C GLN A 156 -6.59 8.56 -17.46
N VAL A 157 -5.64 8.14 -16.64
CA VAL A 157 -4.27 8.66 -16.69
C VAL A 157 -3.45 7.74 -17.58
N ALA A 158 -2.91 8.28 -18.67
CA ALA A 158 -1.90 7.61 -19.47
C ALA A 158 -0.56 7.68 -18.73
N LEU A 159 -0.19 6.61 -18.05
CA LEU A 159 1.09 6.48 -17.38
C LEU A 159 2.14 6.08 -18.43
N GLY A 160 3.02 7.00 -18.82
CA GLY A 160 4.04 6.74 -19.84
C GLY A 160 4.95 5.55 -19.49
N ALA A 161 5.45 4.84 -20.50
CA ALA A 161 6.25 3.60 -20.38
C ALA A 161 7.57 3.74 -19.59
N ALA A 162 7.99 4.96 -19.24
CA ALA A 162 9.33 5.27 -18.72
C ALA A 162 9.52 5.06 -17.19
N ILE A 163 8.60 4.39 -16.49
CA ILE A 163 8.73 4.12 -15.02
C ILE A 163 8.69 2.61 -14.70
N ALA A 164 8.68 1.76 -15.73
CA ALA A 164 8.47 0.33 -15.58
C ALA A 164 9.72 -0.47 -15.91
N SER A 165 10.62 -0.59 -14.94
CA SER A 165 11.59 -1.67 -14.93
C SER A 165 11.70 -2.21 -13.51
N ILE A 166 10.92 -3.24 -13.19
CA ILE A 166 10.90 -3.88 -11.87
C ILE A 166 11.15 -5.36 -12.02
N VAL A 167 11.91 -5.89 -11.07
CA VAL A 167 12.19 -7.31 -10.94
C VAL A 167 11.34 -7.89 -9.80
N GLU A 168 10.44 -8.81 -10.12
CA GLU A 168 9.77 -9.65 -9.13
C GLU A 168 10.69 -10.81 -8.74
N LEU A 169 11.08 -10.81 -7.48
CA LEU A 169 11.77 -11.93 -6.87
C LEU A 169 10.74 -12.90 -6.29
N ARG A 170 10.72 -14.11 -6.82
CA ARG A 170 9.92 -15.24 -6.35
C ARG A 170 10.83 -16.21 -5.63
N VAL A 171 10.45 -16.60 -4.42
CA VAL A 171 11.19 -17.54 -3.58
C VAL A 171 10.29 -18.73 -3.25
N TYR A 172 10.77 -19.92 -3.58
CA TYR A 172 10.11 -21.19 -3.30
C TYR A 172 10.91 -21.90 -2.22
N ASN A 173 10.26 -22.22 -1.10
CA ASN A 173 10.90 -22.80 0.09
C ASN A 173 10.26 -24.13 0.53
N ALA A 174 9.50 -24.79 -0.35
CA ALA A 174 8.77 -26.01 -0.01
C ALA A 174 9.68 -27.22 0.31
N GLN A 175 10.95 -27.18 -0.10
CA GLN A 175 11.91 -28.27 0.09
C GLN A 175 12.91 -28.01 1.24
N VAL A 176 12.73 -26.90 1.96
CA VAL A 176 13.62 -26.50 3.06
C VAL A 176 13.28 -27.28 4.32
N GLU A 177 14.31 -27.78 5.02
CA GLU A 177 14.18 -28.50 6.29
C GLU A 177 13.77 -27.58 7.45
N HIS A 178 14.40 -26.40 7.55
CA HIS A 178 14.09 -25.38 8.55
C HIS A 178 13.03 -24.38 8.07
N PHE A 179 11.86 -24.88 7.66
CA PHE A 179 10.79 -24.10 7.03
C PHE A 179 10.37 -22.88 7.86
N ASP A 180 10.16 -23.03 9.17
CA ASP A 180 9.67 -21.94 10.04
C ASP A 180 10.70 -20.83 10.24
N VAL A 181 11.99 -21.17 10.23
CA VAL A 181 13.10 -20.21 10.33
C VAL A 181 13.17 -19.39 9.04
N VAL A 182 13.19 -20.05 7.88
CA VAL A 182 13.20 -19.39 6.57
C VAL A 182 11.96 -18.52 6.37
N ARG A 183 10.78 -19.01 6.77
CA ARG A 183 9.53 -18.24 6.75
C ARG A 183 9.63 -16.96 7.56
N SER A 184 10.20 -17.03 8.76
CA SER A 184 10.37 -15.87 9.64
C SER A 184 11.35 -14.86 9.05
N GLN A 185 12.46 -15.33 8.47
CA GLN A 185 13.45 -14.51 7.79
C GLN A 185 12.90 -13.83 6.52
N LEU A 186 12.11 -14.54 5.71
CA LEU A 186 11.45 -13.98 4.52
C LEU A 186 10.46 -12.87 4.90
N LYS A 187 9.65 -13.08 5.94
CA LYS A 187 8.75 -12.04 6.48
C LYS A 187 9.54 -10.82 6.98
N ALA A 188 10.61 -11.04 7.74
CA ALA A 188 11.47 -9.95 8.21
C ALA A 188 12.15 -9.20 7.05
N SER A 189 12.44 -9.91 5.96
CA SER A 189 12.97 -9.38 4.70
C SER A 189 11.88 -8.78 3.79
N GLY A 190 10.66 -8.60 4.29
CA GLY A 190 9.57 -7.92 3.57
C GLY A 190 8.91 -8.73 2.45
N PHE A 191 9.18 -10.04 2.35
CA PHE A 191 8.49 -10.92 1.40
C PHE A 191 7.06 -11.22 1.87
N ARG A 192 6.15 -11.36 0.91
CA ARG A 192 4.76 -11.77 1.13
C ARG A 192 4.53 -13.16 0.60
N TYR A 193 3.67 -13.93 1.28
CA TYR A 193 3.32 -15.28 0.86
C TYR A 193 2.09 -15.24 -0.06
N HIS A 194 2.20 -15.93 -1.19
CA HIS A 194 1.10 -16.21 -2.11
C HIS A 194 0.60 -17.63 -1.85
N GLY A 195 -0.62 -17.77 -1.33
CA GLY A 195 -1.19 -19.05 -0.89
C GLY A 195 -1.37 -20.04 -2.04
N ASP A 196 -1.99 -19.60 -3.14
CA ASP A 196 -2.36 -20.50 -4.25
C ASP A 196 -1.13 -21.04 -4.98
N GLU A 197 -0.17 -20.16 -5.27
CA GLU A 197 1.07 -20.50 -5.98
C GLU A 197 2.18 -21.03 -5.06
N LYS A 198 1.91 -21.12 -3.74
CA LYS A 198 2.84 -21.61 -2.72
C LYS A 198 4.24 -20.99 -2.81
N ARG A 199 4.29 -19.68 -3.06
CA ARG A 199 5.54 -18.94 -3.25
C ARG A 199 5.59 -17.66 -2.42
N TRP A 200 6.80 -17.23 -2.09
CA TRP A 200 7.04 -15.91 -1.52
C TRP A 200 7.43 -14.96 -2.63
N TRP A 201 7.06 -13.69 -2.48
CA TRP A 201 7.40 -12.69 -3.48
C TRP A 201 7.74 -11.33 -2.87
N ARG A 202 8.59 -10.59 -3.58
CA ARG A 202 8.95 -9.19 -3.31
C ARG A 202 9.38 -8.50 -4.61
N HIS A 203 9.01 -7.24 -4.78
CA HIS A 203 9.43 -6.43 -5.94
C HIS A 203 10.67 -5.60 -5.63
N PHE A 204 11.56 -5.48 -6.62
CA PHE A 204 12.77 -4.67 -6.60
C PHE A 204 12.78 -3.73 -7.80
N ASP A 205 13.29 -2.52 -7.61
CA ASP A 205 13.56 -1.60 -8.71
C ASP A 205 14.71 -2.16 -9.56
N VAL A 206 14.64 -2.17 -10.90
CA VAL A 206 15.72 -2.74 -11.73
C VAL A 206 17.04 -2.01 -11.49
N GLU A 207 17.01 -0.70 -11.22
CA GLU A 207 18.21 0.11 -11.01
C GLU A 207 18.93 -0.25 -9.70
N HIS A 208 18.19 -0.85 -8.77
CA HIS A 208 18.67 -1.24 -7.44
C HIS A 208 18.62 -2.76 -7.22
N PHE A 209 18.30 -3.53 -8.27
CA PHE A 209 18.23 -4.97 -8.20
C PHE A 209 19.64 -5.54 -8.38
N ASP A 210 20.21 -5.98 -7.26
CA ASP A 210 21.47 -6.71 -7.24
C ASP A 210 21.25 -8.12 -6.66
N THR A 211 21.50 -9.13 -7.50
CA THR A 211 21.44 -10.53 -7.11
C THR A 211 22.37 -10.87 -5.93
N GLN A 212 23.49 -10.16 -5.75
CA GLN A 212 24.42 -10.39 -4.64
C GLN A 212 23.80 -10.00 -3.29
N ILE A 213 23.03 -8.91 -3.25
CA ILE A 213 22.32 -8.49 -2.03
C ILE A 213 21.31 -9.57 -1.63
N VAL A 214 20.63 -10.15 -2.60
CA VAL A 214 19.66 -11.23 -2.38
C VAL A 214 20.35 -12.48 -1.84
N LEU A 215 21.46 -12.90 -2.48
CA LEU A 215 22.24 -14.07 -2.08
C LEU A 215 22.98 -13.90 -0.75
N SER A 216 23.24 -12.66 -0.31
CA SER A 216 23.80 -12.37 1.01
C SER A 216 22.82 -12.61 2.15
N SER A 217 21.52 -12.76 1.86
CA SER A 217 20.51 -13.02 2.88
C SER A 217 20.66 -14.44 3.47
N PRO A 218 20.55 -14.63 4.79
CA PRO A 218 20.76 -15.93 5.42
C PRO A 218 19.90 -17.05 4.83
N TRP A 219 18.63 -16.75 4.51
CA TRP A 219 17.71 -17.71 3.91
C TRP A 219 18.12 -18.13 2.49
N ALA A 220 18.81 -17.27 1.72
CA ALA A 220 19.04 -17.50 0.30
C ALA A 220 19.97 -18.69 0.02
N ASN A 221 20.79 -19.09 0.99
CA ASN A 221 21.74 -20.19 0.88
C ASN A 221 21.25 -21.51 1.48
N GLU A 222 20.01 -21.55 2.00
CA GLU A 222 19.42 -22.75 2.58
C GLU A 222 19.15 -23.82 1.49
N PRO A 223 19.56 -25.09 1.70
CA PRO A 223 19.26 -26.17 0.78
C PRO A 223 17.75 -26.32 0.51
N GLY A 224 17.38 -26.43 -0.77
CA GLY A 224 15.99 -26.52 -1.20
C GLY A 224 15.28 -25.17 -1.40
N ILE A 225 15.99 -24.04 -1.29
CA ILE A 225 15.49 -22.75 -1.80
C ILE A 225 15.72 -22.63 -3.29
N ARG A 226 14.65 -22.24 -4.00
CA ARG A 226 14.71 -21.78 -5.39
C ARG A 226 14.30 -20.33 -5.47
N ILE A 227 15.09 -19.52 -6.17
CA ILE A 227 14.85 -18.10 -6.36
C ILE A 227 14.74 -17.82 -7.85
N GLU A 228 13.75 -17.03 -8.25
CA GLU A 228 13.56 -16.58 -9.62
C GLU A 228 13.34 -15.07 -9.62
N ALA A 229 13.99 -14.37 -10.53
CA ALA A 229 13.79 -12.96 -10.80
C ALA A 229 13.07 -12.81 -12.14
N TRP A 230 11.95 -12.10 -12.14
CA TRP A 230 11.06 -11.93 -13.29
C TRP A 230 10.93 -10.45 -13.63
N HIS A 231 10.96 -10.12 -14.92
CA HIS A 231 10.65 -8.79 -15.44
C HIS A 231 9.48 -8.90 -16.41
N GLY A 232 8.30 -8.44 -15.99
CA GLY A 232 7.04 -8.78 -16.69
C GLY A 232 6.82 -10.29 -16.70
N ASP A 233 6.56 -10.84 -17.88
CA ASP A 233 6.32 -12.29 -18.08
C ASP A 233 7.59 -13.08 -18.41
N ALA A 234 8.77 -12.47 -18.31
CA ALA A 234 10.05 -13.12 -18.61
C ALA A 234 10.88 -13.35 -17.34
N THR A 235 11.37 -14.57 -17.15
CA THR A 235 12.41 -14.85 -16.16
C THR A 235 13.72 -14.25 -16.64
N ILE A 236 14.30 -13.33 -15.87
CA ILE A 236 15.58 -12.68 -16.17
C ILE A 236 16.74 -13.32 -15.40
N TRP A 237 16.47 -14.00 -14.29
CA TRP A 237 17.49 -14.72 -13.53
C TRP A 237 16.87 -15.84 -12.68
N GLN A 238 17.63 -16.91 -12.48
CA GLN A 238 17.24 -18.02 -11.62
C GLN A 238 18.44 -18.50 -10.80
N HIS A 239 18.22 -18.64 -9.50
CA HIS A 239 19.16 -19.26 -8.59
C HIS A 239 18.96 -20.78 -8.60
N ARG A 240 20.03 -21.51 -8.93
CA ARG A 240 20.14 -22.92 -8.57
C ARG A 240 20.74 -22.98 -7.16
N GLY A 241 19.87 -23.11 -6.15
CA GLY A 241 20.31 -23.39 -4.79
C GLY A 241 21.00 -24.75 -4.69
N PRO A 242 21.71 -25.03 -3.57
CA PRO A 242 22.37 -26.31 -3.38
C PRO A 242 21.34 -27.45 -3.44
N GLU A 243 21.58 -28.41 -4.33
CA GLU A 243 20.74 -29.60 -4.46
C GLU A 243 20.66 -30.33 -3.13
N ARG A 244 19.45 -30.76 -2.76
CA ARG A 244 19.26 -31.63 -1.61
C ARG A 244 20.03 -32.92 -1.90
N ARG A 245 21.05 -33.25 -1.11
CA ARG A 245 21.69 -34.58 -1.19
C ARG A 245 20.59 -35.61 -0.96
N THR A 246 20.23 -36.36 -1.99
CA THR A 246 19.42 -37.56 -1.85
C THR A 246 20.10 -38.47 -0.83
N PRO A 247 19.37 -39.05 0.14
CA PRO A 247 19.94 -40.10 0.96
C PRO A 247 20.40 -41.21 0.00
N THR A 248 21.70 -41.50 0.01
CA THR A 248 22.25 -42.67 -0.66
C THR A 248 21.46 -43.87 -0.12
N ASN A 249 20.68 -44.52 -0.97
CA ASN A 249 20.10 -45.81 -0.63
C ASN A 249 21.27 -46.74 -0.28
N PHE A 250 21.47 -46.99 1.01
CA PHE A 250 22.22 -48.16 1.45
C PHE A 250 21.40 -49.36 1.04
N ASN A 251 21.70 -49.87 -0.15
CA ASN A 251 21.27 -51.19 -0.57
C ASN A 251 21.95 -52.17 0.39
N SER A 252 21.15 -52.78 1.25
CA SER A 252 21.52 -53.97 2.01
C SER A 252 21.91 -55.06 1.00
N ALA A 253 23.19 -55.34 0.91
CA ALA A 253 23.70 -56.60 0.39
C ALA A 253 24.68 -57.15 1.42
N TRP A 254 24.43 -58.41 1.77
CA TRP A 254 25.10 -59.29 2.75
C TRP A 254 24.61 -59.20 4.19
#